data_AF-I1X830-F1
#
_entry.id   AF-I1X830-F1
#
_cell.length_a   1.000
_cell.length_b   1.000
_cell.length_c   1.000
_cell.angle_alpha   90.00
_cell.angle_beta   90.00
_cell.angle_gamma   90.00
#
_symmetry.space_group_name_H-M   'P 1'
#
loop_
_entity.id
_entity.type
_entity.pdbx_description
1 polymer ?
#
loop_
_entity_poly.entity_id
_entity_poly.type
_entity_poly.pdbx_seq_one_letter_code
_entity_poly.pdbx_strand_id
1 'polypeptide(L)' 'FYVPRDENGKFKRYASPGEAHEDVLKTMRTLTPSHVVFNGKVGGLTGKNALTAKVGETVLIVHSQTNRDTRPHLIGG' A
#
# COMPACT_ATOMS: atom_id res chain seq x y z
N PHE A 1 4.88 0.65 -0.05
CA PHE A 1 5.55 1.79 0.61
C PHE A 1 6.74 1.28 1.41
N TYR A 2 7.80 2.06 1.40
CA TYR A 2 9.01 1.84 2.17
C TYR A 2 9.23 3.09 3.04
N VAL A 3 8.77 3.02 4.29
CA VAL A 3 8.78 4.16 5.22
C VAL A 3 9.84 3.91 6.28
N PRO A 4 10.88 4.76 6.39
CA PRO A 4 11.94 4.61 7.37
C PRO A 4 11.45 4.67 8.82
N ARG A 5 12.18 3.99 9.72
CA ARG A 5 11.97 4.01 11.16
C ARG A 5 13.20 4.59 11.88
N ASP A 6 12.97 5.20 13.04
CA ASP A 6 14.03 5.62 13.95
C ASP A 6 14.54 4.45 14.81
N GLU A 7 15.51 4.73 15.68
CA GLU A 7 16.13 3.76 16.58
C GLU A 7 15.13 3.14 17.57
N ASN A 8 14.02 3.84 17.86
CA ASN A 8 12.95 3.38 18.73
C ASN A 8 11.85 2.63 17.95
N GLY A 9 12.03 2.42 16.63
CA GLY A 9 11.08 1.73 15.78
C GLY A 9 9.89 2.57 15.30
N LYS A 10 9.85 3.88 15.62
CA LYS A 10 8.77 4.77 15.17
C LYS A 10 9.04 5.24 13.73
N PHE A 11 7.98 5.38 12.93
CA PHE A 11 8.12 5.89 11.56
C PHE A 11 8.59 7.35 11.55
N LYS A 12 9.62 7.62 10.74
CA LYS A 12 10.20 8.96 10.58
C LYS A 12 9.27 9.86 9.76
N ARG A 13 9.33 11.17 10.05
CA ARG A 13 8.75 12.23 9.24
C ARG A 13 9.88 13.14 8.76
N TYR A 14 9.74 13.67 7.56
CA TYR A 14 10.73 14.52 6.91
C TYR A 14 10.06 15.82 6.47
N ALA A 15 10.81 16.92 6.44
CA ALA A 15 10.25 18.21 6.04
C ALA A 15 10.17 18.34 4.51
N SER A 16 11.02 17.59 3.79
CA SER A 16 11.05 17.57 2.33
C SER A 16 11.29 16.16 1.77
N PRO A 17 10.93 15.89 0.50
CA PRO A 17 11.26 14.63 -0.16
C PRO A 17 12.76 14.37 -0.27
N GLY A 18 13.58 15.42 -0.41
CA GLY A 18 15.03 15.32 -0.53
C GLY A 18 15.68 14.76 0.75
N GLU A 19 15.22 15.21 1.92
CA GLU A 19 15.69 14.70 3.22
C GLU A 19 15.37 13.22 3.44
N ALA A 20 14.29 12.71 2.84
CA ALA A 20 13.88 11.32 2.98
C ALA A 20 14.64 10.37 2.05
N HIS A 21 15.32 10.88 1.01
CA HIS A 21 15.76 10.11 -0.14
C HIS A 21 16.65 8.92 0.23
N GLU A 22 17.75 9.17 0.96
CA GLU A 22 18.71 8.13 1.35
C GLU A 22 18.11 7.08 2.27
N ASP A 23 17.32 7.50 3.26
CA ASP A 23 16.67 6.58 4.18
C ASP A 23 15.63 5.70 3.47
N VAL A 24 14.84 6.29 2.56
CA VAL A 24 13.89 5.55 1.73
C VAL A 24 14.61 4.55 0.85
N LEU A 25 15.69 4.95 0.16
CA LEU A 25 16.50 4.04 -0.65
C LEU A 25 17.06 2.87 0.17
N LYS A 26 17.56 3.14 1.39
CA LYS A 26 18.03 2.12 2.31
C LYS A 26 16.92 1.12 2.66
N THR A 27 15.71 1.59 2.95
CA THR A 27 14.57 0.69 3.22
C THR A 27 14.12 -0.09 1.99
N MET A 28 14.15 0.50 0.79
CA MET A 28 13.82 -0.19 -0.45
C MET A 28 14.76 -1.36 -0.74
N ARG A 29 16.07 -1.19 -0.47
CA ARG A 29 17.08 -2.24 -0.66
C ARG A 29 16.86 -3.48 0.21
N THR A 30 16.04 -3.40 1.25
CA THR A 30 15.65 -4.57 2.08
C THR A 30 14.59 -5.45 1.41
N LEU A 31 13.96 -4.97 0.33
CA LEU A 31 12.86 -5.63 -0.39
C LEU A 31 11.62 -5.92 0.48
N THR A 32 11.58 -5.37 1.70
CA THR A 32 10.51 -5.59 2.67
C THR A 32 9.71 -4.30 2.84
N PRO A 33 8.55 -4.17 2.15
CA PRO A 33 7.74 -2.97 2.27
C PRO A 33 7.16 -2.84 3.67
N SER A 34 7.16 -1.63 4.23
CA SER A 34 6.52 -1.38 5.53
C SER A 34 4.99 -1.37 5.44
N HIS A 35 4.45 -1.00 4.26
CA HIS A 35 3.01 -1.02 4.00
C HIS A 35 2.73 -1.42 2.56
N VAL A 36 1.77 -2.32 2.36
CA VAL A 36 1.17 -2.66 1.07
C VAL A 36 -0.33 -2.38 1.21
N VAL A 37 -0.85 -1.43 0.44
CA VAL A 37 -2.21 -0.89 0.63
C VAL A 37 -2.89 -0.64 -0.70
N PHE A 38 -4.22 -0.76 -0.73
CA PHE A 38 -5.03 -0.31 -1.85
C PHE A 38 -5.37 1.17 -1.73
N ASN A 39 -5.41 1.85 -2.89
CA ASN A 39 -5.81 3.25 -3.04
C ASN A 39 -5.16 4.21 -2.02
N GLY A 40 -3.86 4.02 -1.75
CA GLY A 40 -3.01 4.99 -1.06
C GLY A 40 -3.03 4.95 0.48
N LYS A 41 -3.88 4.15 1.14
CA LYS A 41 -3.88 4.02 2.61
C LYS A 41 -4.47 2.71 3.13
N VAL A 42 -4.13 2.34 4.36
CA VAL A 42 -4.79 1.23 5.07
C VAL A 42 -6.30 1.51 5.14
N GLY A 43 -7.12 0.52 4.75
CA GLY A 43 -8.57 0.69 4.69
C GLY A 43 -9.07 1.59 3.56
N GLY A 44 -8.25 1.90 2.55
CA GLY A 44 -8.62 2.80 1.44
C GLY A 44 -9.95 2.48 0.75
N LEU A 45 -10.29 1.19 0.64
CA LEU A 45 -11.50 0.64 0.01
C LEU A 45 -12.44 -0.04 1.02
N THR A 46 -12.59 0.52 2.23
CA THR A 46 -13.40 -0.07 3.30
C THR A 46 -14.38 0.94 3.91
N GLY A 47 -15.33 0.45 4.71
CA GLY A 47 -16.33 1.28 5.40
C GLY A 47 -17.17 2.06 4.39
N LYS A 48 -17.26 3.38 4.56
CA LYS A 48 -17.99 4.25 3.62
C LYS A 48 -17.43 4.26 2.19
N ASN A 49 -16.19 3.78 1.99
CA ASN A 49 -15.53 3.67 0.68
C ASN A 49 -15.51 2.22 0.16
N ALA A 50 -16.30 1.32 0.75
CA ALA A 50 -16.35 -0.07 0.30
C ALA A 50 -16.83 -0.15 -1.15
N LEU A 51 -16.25 -1.08 -1.90
CA LEU A 51 -16.76 -1.43 -3.21
C LEU A 51 -18.15 -2.08 -3.05
N THR A 52 -19.08 -1.75 -3.93
CA THR A 52 -20.46 -2.27 -3.91
C THR A 52 -20.79 -2.92 -5.24
N ALA A 53 -21.59 -3.97 -5.20
CA ALA A 53 -22.22 -4.59 -6.36
C ALA A 53 -23.58 -5.16 -5.91
N LYS A 54 -24.46 -5.48 -6.86
CA LYS A 54 -25.73 -6.18 -6.58
C LYS A 54 -25.67 -7.62 -7.08
N VAL A 55 -26.50 -8.50 -6.51
CA VAL A 55 -26.67 -9.87 -7.02
C VAL A 55 -27.08 -9.81 -8.49
N GLY A 56 -26.38 -10.58 -9.34
CA GLY A 56 -26.57 -10.60 -10.79
C GLY A 56 -25.77 -9.56 -11.56
N GLU A 57 -25.08 -8.63 -10.89
CA GLU A 57 -24.19 -7.67 -11.54
C GLU A 57 -22.84 -8.31 -11.88
N THR A 58 -22.33 -8.04 -13.08
CA THR A 58 -20.98 -8.42 -13.47
C THR A 58 -20.07 -7.20 -13.32
N VAL A 59 -18.97 -7.34 -12.58
CA VAL A 59 -18.05 -6.25 -12.28
C VAL A 59 -16.65 -6.59 -12.81
N LEU A 60 -16.03 -5.64 -13.52
CA LEU A 60 -14.63 -5.72 -13.90
C LEU A 60 -13.75 -5.09 -12.81
N ILE A 61 -12.85 -5.88 -12.23
CA ILE A 61 -11.87 -5.40 -11.23
C ILE A 61 -10.50 -5.33 -11.89
N VAL A 62 -10.07 -4.13 -12.26
CA VAL A 62 -8.70 -3.90 -12.74
C VAL A 62 -7.78 -3.75 -11.54
N HIS A 63 -6.73 -4.58 -11.48
CA HIS A 63 -5.73 -4.55 -10.41
C HIS A 63 -4.35 -4.27 -11.02
N SER A 64 -3.64 -3.28 -10.48
CA SER A 64 -2.28 -2.95 -10.91
C SER A 64 -1.30 -2.95 -9.75
N GLN A 65 -0.07 -3.34 -10.05
CA GLN A 65 1.07 -3.29 -9.15
C GLN A 65 2.32 -3.07 -10.01
N THR A 66 3.04 -1.98 -9.76
CA THR A 66 4.14 -1.52 -10.61
C THR A 66 5.55 -1.93 -10.16
N ASN A 67 5.73 -2.46 -8.95
CA ASN A 67 7.04 -2.67 -8.33
C ASN A 67 7.22 -4.02 -7.62
N ARG A 68 6.16 -4.79 -7.33
CA ARG A 68 6.25 -6.07 -6.60
C ARG A 68 5.05 -6.95 -6.91
N ASP A 69 5.28 -8.24 -7.07
CA ASP A 69 4.19 -9.19 -7.33
C ASP A 69 3.09 -9.12 -6.26
N THR A 70 1.86 -9.30 -6.73
CA THR A 70 0.63 -9.35 -5.94
C THR A 70 -0.21 -10.53 -6.39
N ARG A 71 -1.08 -11.01 -5.50
CA ARG A 71 -1.93 -12.19 -5.70
C ARG A 71 -3.37 -11.81 -5.32
N PRO A 72 -4.12 -11.12 -6.20
CA PRO A 72 -5.48 -10.69 -5.89
C PRO A 72 -6.37 -11.91 -5.64
N HIS A 73 -7.28 -11.78 -4.68
CA HIS A 73 -8.24 -12.82 -4.34
C HIS A 73 -9.55 -12.16 -3.88
N LEU A 74 -10.68 -12.74 -4.31
CA LEU A 74 -12.01 -12.37 -3.84
C LEU A 74 -12.48 -13.46 -2.88
N ILE A 75 -12.56 -13.13 -1.59
CA ILE A 75 -12.99 -14.07 -0.56
C ILE A 75 -14.48 -14.40 -0.78
N GLY A 76 -14.79 -15.67 -1.02
CA GLY A 76 -16.16 -16.15 -1.24
C GLY A 76 -16.76 -15.85 -2.61
N GLY A 77 -15.94 -15.34 -3.54
CA GLY A 77 -16.32 -15.23 -4.96
C GLY A 77 -16.23 -16.53 -5.73
#